data_AF-A0A841D7S9-F1
#
_entry.id   AF-A0A841D7S9-F1
#
_cell.length_a   1.000
_cell.length_b   1.000
_cell.length_c   1.000
_cell.angle_alpha   90.00
_cell.angle_beta   90.00
_cell.angle_gamma   90.00
#
_symmetry.space_group_name_H-M   'P 1'
#
loop_
_entity.id
_entity.type
_entity.pdbx_description
1 polymer ?
#
loop_
_entity_poly.entity_id
_entity_poly.type
_entity_poly.pdbx_seq_one_letter_code
_entity_poly.pdbx_strand_id
1 'polypeptide(L)'
;MFRSVSAALAVGLAVAAPSPAPTQGPDPTPGPLAQAPIIDVRAPVIDIELRIGNLDESIIDADTPARNRITMAADVLFAFDRAALTAEAEERLAQAADMLRQEAGGKRVRIDGHTDAKGDDAYNLALSLRRARAVERALAPLLEGTGITFAVKGHGAAVPVAPNTMPDEYGRTVDNPRGRAKNRRVEITFSR
;
A
#
# COMPACT_ATOMS: atom_id res chain seq x y z
N MET A 1 -31.01 62.77 -68.39
CA MET A 1 -32.33 62.18 -68.67
C MET A 1 -32.80 61.43 -67.42
N PHE A 2 -33.93 61.86 -66.85
CA PHE A 2 -34.89 61.12 -65.99
C PHE A 2 -34.41 60.55 -64.63
N ARG A 3 -34.72 61.24 -63.51
CA ARG A 3 -35.84 61.05 -62.52
C ARG A 3 -35.42 60.14 -61.34
N SER A 4 -35.27 60.67 -60.11
CA SER A 4 -36.28 60.76 -59.02
C SER A 4 -36.76 59.37 -58.54
N VAL A 5 -36.91 58.99 -57.27
CA VAL A 5 -37.02 59.65 -55.95
C VAL A 5 -37.12 58.53 -54.88
N SER A 6 -36.99 58.87 -53.59
CA SER A 6 -37.34 58.09 -52.37
C SER A 6 -36.24 57.18 -51.78
N ALA A 7 -36.04 57.08 -50.47
CA ALA A 7 -36.58 57.76 -49.29
C ALA A 7 -35.64 57.47 -48.09
N ALA A 8 -35.70 58.34 -47.09
CA ALA A 8 -34.95 58.34 -45.83
C ALA A 8 -35.15 57.06 -44.97
N LEU A 9 -34.19 56.76 -44.07
CA LEU A 9 -34.40 56.84 -42.61
C LEU A 9 -33.14 56.51 -41.76
N ALA A 10 -32.89 57.42 -40.82
CA ALA A 10 -32.37 57.31 -39.44
C ALA A 10 -31.34 56.25 -38.99
N VAL A 11 -30.38 56.81 -38.25
CA VAL A 11 -29.39 56.26 -37.32
C VAL A 11 -30.03 55.40 -36.20
N GLY A 12 -29.36 54.31 -35.84
CA GLY A 12 -29.61 53.55 -34.61
C GLY A 12 -28.38 52.79 -34.17
N LEU A 13 -27.75 53.24 -33.08
CA LEU A 13 -26.60 52.63 -32.43
C LEU A 13 -27.04 51.30 -31.77
N ALA A 14 -26.62 50.16 -32.30
CA ALA A 14 -26.94 48.85 -31.74
C ALA A 14 -25.92 48.46 -30.67
N VAL A 15 -26.35 48.47 -29.40
CA VAL A 15 -25.69 47.78 -28.29
C VAL A 15 -25.86 46.27 -28.49
N ALA A 16 -24.77 45.55 -28.69
CA ALA A 16 -24.78 44.09 -28.80
C ALA A 16 -24.96 43.46 -27.41
N ALA A 17 -26.10 42.80 -27.21
CA ALA A 17 -26.40 41.98 -26.04
C ALA A 17 -25.60 40.66 -26.04
N PRO A 18 -25.32 40.07 -24.87
CA PRO A 18 -24.51 38.85 -24.75
C PRO A 18 -25.20 37.62 -25.35
N SER A 19 -24.43 36.79 -26.06
CA SER A 19 -24.86 35.52 -26.65
C SER A 19 -25.52 34.57 -25.63
N PRO A 20 -26.61 33.87 -26.00
CA PRO A 20 -27.20 32.83 -25.17
C PRO A 20 -26.30 31.58 -25.09
N ALA A 21 -26.23 31.00 -23.89
CA ALA A 21 -25.55 29.75 -23.61
C ALA A 21 -26.20 28.55 -24.35
N PRO A 22 -25.44 27.51 -24.71
CA PRO A 22 -25.99 26.32 -25.36
C PRO A 22 -26.98 25.59 -24.43
N THR A 23 -28.17 25.34 -24.97
CA THR A 23 -29.26 24.58 -24.37
C THR A 23 -28.80 23.14 -24.11
N GLN A 24 -28.73 22.72 -22.83
CA GLN A 24 -28.57 21.32 -22.49
C GLN A 24 -29.85 20.56 -22.87
N GLY A 25 -29.70 19.46 -23.61
CA GLY A 25 -30.80 18.54 -23.91
C GLY A 25 -31.35 17.88 -22.64
N PRO A 26 -32.49 17.17 -22.73
CA PRO A 26 -33.12 16.57 -21.56
C PRO A 26 -32.17 15.59 -20.86
N ASP A 27 -32.08 15.72 -19.54
CA ASP A 27 -31.37 14.81 -18.64
C ASP A 27 -31.75 13.35 -18.95
N PRO A 28 -30.78 12.42 -19.08
CA PRO A 28 -31.10 11.01 -19.06
C PRO A 28 -31.59 10.64 -17.66
N THR A 29 -32.85 10.21 -17.58
CA THR A 29 -33.45 9.59 -16.40
C THR A 29 -32.50 8.56 -15.79
N PRO A 30 -32.19 8.61 -14.47
CA PRO A 30 -31.41 7.56 -13.83
C PRO A 30 -32.18 6.24 -13.95
N GLY A 31 -31.66 5.31 -14.74
CA GLY A 31 -32.11 3.92 -14.69
C GLY A 31 -31.90 3.34 -13.29
N PRO A 32 -32.67 2.32 -12.89
CA PRO A 32 -32.57 1.75 -11.55
C PRO A 32 -31.12 1.33 -11.29
N LEU A 33 -30.53 1.90 -10.24
CA LEU A 33 -29.23 1.48 -9.71
C LEU A 33 -29.33 -0.01 -9.43
N ALA A 34 -28.67 -0.82 -10.26
CA ALA A 34 -28.37 -2.19 -9.92
C ALA A 34 -27.56 -2.11 -8.61
N GLN A 35 -28.21 -2.48 -7.51
CA GLN A 35 -27.59 -2.55 -6.20
C GLN A 35 -26.52 -3.64 -6.30
N ALA A 36 -25.29 -3.23 -6.59
CA ALA A 36 -24.14 -4.08 -6.34
C ALA A 36 -24.19 -4.42 -4.85
N PRO A 37 -24.10 -5.70 -4.46
CA PRO A 37 -24.06 -6.04 -3.05
C PRO A 37 -22.88 -5.27 -2.45
N ILE A 38 -23.17 -4.48 -1.41
CA ILE A 38 -22.15 -3.98 -0.51
C ILE A 38 -21.50 -5.23 0.05
N ILE A 39 -20.37 -5.63 -0.53
CA ILE A 39 -19.57 -6.71 0.01
C ILE A 39 -18.98 -6.12 1.28
N ASP A 40 -19.63 -6.44 2.39
CA ASP A 40 -19.14 -6.24 3.73
C ASP A 40 -17.85 -7.05 3.83
N VAL A 41 -16.71 -6.43 3.48
CA VAL A 41 -15.39 -7.00 3.73
C VAL A 41 -15.18 -6.89 5.24
N ARG A 42 -15.89 -7.75 5.99
CA ARG A 42 -15.33 -8.34 7.21
C ARG A 42 -14.10 -9.11 6.75
N ALA A 43 -13.00 -8.40 6.57
CA ALA A 43 -11.71 -9.03 6.55
C ALA A 43 -11.64 -9.86 7.84
N PRO A 44 -11.39 -11.18 7.76
CA PRO A 44 -11.16 -11.95 8.96
C PRO A 44 -10.01 -11.27 9.71
N VAL A 45 -10.16 -11.15 11.02
CA VAL A 45 -9.09 -10.81 11.95
C VAL A 45 -7.87 -11.61 11.50
N ILE A 46 -6.85 -10.94 10.98
CA ILE A 46 -5.63 -11.61 10.55
C ILE A 46 -4.93 -12.01 11.84
N ASP A 47 -5.11 -13.27 12.20
CA ASP A 47 -4.39 -13.92 13.28
C ASP A 47 -2.90 -13.60 13.10
N ILE A 48 -2.28 -13.12 14.18
CA ILE A 48 -0.84 -13.05 14.25
C ILE A 48 -0.38 -14.50 14.12
N GLU A 49 0.13 -14.90 12.95
CA GLU A 49 0.83 -16.18 12.79
C GLU A 49 2.15 -16.10 13.58
N LEU A 50 2.03 -16.27 14.89
CA LEU A 50 3.13 -16.59 15.78
C LEU A 50 3.62 -17.98 15.37
N ARG A 51 4.64 -18.04 14.52
CA ARG A 51 5.34 -19.30 14.24
C ARG A 51 6.23 -19.66 15.42
N ILE A 52 5.62 -20.09 16.53
CA ILE A 52 6.31 -20.91 17.53
C ILE A 52 6.39 -22.30 16.91
N GLY A 53 7.59 -22.76 16.54
CA GLY A 53 7.78 -24.04 15.89
C GLY A 53 7.09 -25.17 16.67
N ASN A 54 6.03 -25.74 16.10
CA ASN A 54 5.93 -27.12 15.64
C ASN A 54 4.54 -27.39 15.02
N LEU A 55 4.56 -28.16 13.92
CA LEU A 55 3.47 -28.82 13.16
C LEU A 55 2.77 -28.07 12.00
N ASP A 56 3.18 -28.56 10.83
CA ASP A 56 2.46 -28.81 9.58
C ASP A 56 2.06 -27.66 8.65
N GLU A 57 2.69 -27.72 7.48
CA GLU A 57 2.47 -26.92 6.28
C GLU A 57 2.88 -25.45 6.36
N SER A 58 4.16 -25.24 6.62
CA SER A 58 4.82 -24.01 6.21
C SER A 58 6.16 -24.26 5.55
N ILE A 59 6.36 -23.56 4.43
CA ILE A 59 7.53 -23.64 3.58
C ILE A 59 8.80 -23.56 4.43
N ILE A 60 9.54 -24.67 4.43
CA ILE A 60 10.80 -24.87 5.13
C ILE A 60 11.89 -24.17 4.32
N ASP A 61 12.47 -23.09 4.86
CA ASP A 61 13.83 -22.69 4.50
C ASP A 61 14.79 -23.36 5.50
N ALA A 62 15.33 -24.50 5.10
CA ALA A 62 16.25 -25.33 5.87
C ALA A 62 17.69 -24.81 5.80
N ASP A 63 17.95 -23.55 6.16
CA ASP A 63 19.37 -23.09 6.25
C ASP A 63 19.64 -21.86 7.13
N THR A 64 18.82 -21.54 8.13
CA THR A 64 19.14 -20.44 9.06
C THR A 64 19.13 -20.93 10.50
N PRO A 65 20.24 -20.85 11.26
CA PRO A 65 20.29 -21.30 12.65
C PRO A 65 19.24 -20.53 13.46
N ALA A 66 18.31 -21.24 14.10
CA ALA A 66 17.24 -20.79 15.02
C ALA A 66 17.14 -19.26 15.24
N ARG A 67 16.74 -18.51 14.21
CA ARG A 67 16.39 -17.09 14.33
C ARG A 67 14.89 -16.99 14.48
N ASN A 68 14.45 -16.36 15.55
CA ASN A 68 13.06 -16.00 15.70
C ASN A 68 12.74 -14.91 14.69
N ARG A 69 11.57 -15.00 14.06
CA ARG A 69 11.11 -14.07 13.03
C ARG A 69 9.69 -13.64 13.32
N ILE A 70 9.47 -12.33 13.33
CA ILE A 70 8.15 -11.72 13.34
C ILE A 70 7.95 -11.13 11.94
N THR A 71 6.90 -11.55 11.24
CA THR A 71 6.57 -11.04 9.90
C THR A 71 5.31 -10.20 9.99
N MET A 72 5.37 -8.98 9.47
CA MET A 72 4.25 -8.05 9.44
C MET A 72 3.95 -7.61 8.02
N ALA A 73 2.68 -7.68 7.63
CA ALA A 73 2.25 -7.20 6.32
C ALA A 73 2.39 -5.67 6.24
N ALA A 74 2.96 -5.17 5.14
CA ALA A 74 3.15 -3.73 4.96
C ALA A 74 1.81 -2.98 4.84
N ASP A 75 0.77 -3.65 4.34
CA ASP A 75 -0.58 -3.07 4.22
C ASP A 75 -1.25 -2.84 5.61
N VAL A 76 -0.80 -3.57 6.64
CA VAL A 76 -1.22 -3.35 8.04
C VAL A 76 -0.40 -2.23 8.67
N LEU A 77 0.90 -2.19 8.36
CA LEU A 77 1.81 -1.22 8.95
C LEU A 77 1.69 0.19 8.37
N PHE A 78 1.37 0.33 7.09
CA PHE A 78 1.48 1.58 6.38
C PHE A 78 0.22 1.90 5.57
N ALA A 79 -0.11 3.19 5.48
CA ALA A 79 -1.04 3.65 4.46
C ALA A 79 -0.49 3.39 3.04
N PHE A 80 -1.39 3.26 2.06
CA PHE A 80 -1.04 2.95 0.66
C PHE A 80 0.09 3.86 0.12
N ASP A 81 1.13 3.23 -0.42
CA ASP A 81 2.36 3.86 -0.97
C ASP A 81 3.08 4.84 -0.03
N ARG A 82 2.85 4.73 1.29
CA ARG A 82 3.52 5.54 2.30
C ARG A 82 4.42 4.69 3.19
N ALA A 83 5.24 5.39 3.97
CA ALA A 83 6.06 4.84 5.05
C ALA A 83 5.66 5.41 6.42
N ALA A 84 4.54 6.13 6.49
CA ALA A 84 3.93 6.58 7.73
C ALA A 84 3.14 5.42 8.35
N LEU A 85 3.35 5.18 9.64
CA LEU A 85 2.67 4.13 10.39
C LEU A 85 1.21 4.52 10.65
N THR A 86 0.33 3.53 10.67
CA THR A 86 -1.07 3.71 11.09
C THR A 86 -1.18 3.55 12.62
N ALA A 87 -2.30 3.98 13.21
CA ALA A 87 -2.52 3.75 14.64
C ALA A 87 -2.55 2.25 14.99
N GLU A 88 -3.17 1.42 14.13
CA GLU A 88 -3.14 -0.03 14.30
C GLU A 88 -1.69 -0.56 14.24
N ALA A 89 -0.85 -0.02 13.36
CA ALA A 89 0.55 -0.40 13.27
C ALA A 89 1.31 -0.14 14.57
N GLU A 90 1.04 0.97 15.24
CA GLU A 90 1.68 1.30 16.53
C GLU A 90 1.32 0.28 17.61
N GLU A 91 0.06 -0.15 17.70
CA GLU A 91 -0.39 -1.19 18.64
C GLU A 91 0.29 -2.54 18.36
N ARG A 92 0.39 -2.94 17.08
CA ARG A 92 1.06 -4.18 16.68
C ARG A 92 2.56 -4.12 16.99
N LEU A 93 3.18 -2.98 16.77
CA LEU A 93 4.60 -2.77 17.07
C LEU A 93 4.87 -2.74 18.59
N ALA A 94 3.91 -2.29 19.40
CA ALA A 94 4.00 -2.42 20.85
C ALA A 94 4.02 -3.89 21.30
N GLN A 95 3.14 -4.74 20.74
CA GLN A 95 3.14 -6.18 21.01
C GLN A 95 4.47 -6.83 20.57
N ALA A 96 4.97 -6.46 19.39
CA ALA A 96 6.28 -6.93 18.92
C ALA A 96 7.41 -6.48 19.86
N ALA A 97 7.36 -5.24 20.38
CA ALA A 97 8.34 -4.76 21.36
C ALA A 97 8.32 -5.59 22.65
N ASP A 98 7.14 -5.91 23.18
CA ASP A 98 7.02 -6.76 24.38
C ASP A 98 7.67 -8.14 24.17
N MET A 99 7.43 -8.77 23.02
CA MET A 99 8.09 -10.03 22.65
C MET A 99 9.61 -9.88 22.56
N LEU A 100 10.09 -8.80 21.93
CA LEU A 100 11.53 -8.54 21.81
C LEU A 100 12.19 -8.32 23.18
N ARG A 101 11.53 -7.64 24.13
CA ARG A 101 12.07 -7.49 25.50
C ARG A 101 12.23 -8.83 26.19
N GLN A 102 11.25 -9.72 26.02
CA GLN A 102 11.24 -11.02 26.69
C GLN A 102 12.23 -12.01 26.06
N GLU A 103 12.35 -12.00 24.73
CA GLU A 103 13.04 -13.06 24.02
C GLU A 103 14.39 -12.65 23.40
N ALA A 104 14.61 -11.37 23.07
CA ALA A 104 15.84 -10.98 22.37
C ALA A 104 17.03 -10.76 23.32
N GLY A 105 16.80 -10.63 24.63
CA GLY A 105 17.86 -10.62 25.65
C GLY A 105 18.97 -9.60 25.42
N GLY A 106 18.65 -8.41 24.92
CA GLY A 106 19.64 -7.34 24.64
C GLY A 106 20.50 -7.57 23.39
N LYS A 107 20.12 -8.52 22.51
CA LYS A 107 20.87 -8.83 21.29
C LYS A 107 20.51 -7.90 20.13
N ARG A 108 21.24 -8.07 19.02
CA ARG A 108 20.98 -7.35 17.77
C ARG A 108 19.72 -7.87 17.10
N VAL A 109 18.75 -6.98 16.90
CA VAL A 109 17.51 -7.21 16.14
C VAL A 109 17.72 -6.69 14.72
N ARG A 110 17.33 -7.48 13.72
CA ARG A 110 17.35 -7.11 12.30
C ARG A 110 15.95 -6.75 11.84
N ILE A 111 15.84 -5.68 11.05
CA ILE A 111 14.59 -5.23 10.45
C ILE A 111 14.79 -5.16 8.94
N ASP A 112 14.12 -6.05 8.23
CA ASP A 112 14.24 -6.23 6.80
C ASP A 112 12.93 -5.83 6.10
N GLY A 113 12.98 -4.82 5.23
CA GLY A 113 11.84 -4.36 4.45
C GLY A 113 11.80 -5.00 3.07
N HIS A 114 10.59 -5.34 2.60
CA HIS A 114 10.34 -5.93 1.28
C HIS A 114 9.18 -5.21 0.56
N THR A 115 9.25 -5.19 -0.77
CA THR A 115 8.17 -4.71 -1.64
C THR A 115 7.67 -5.82 -2.54
N ASP A 116 6.59 -5.57 -3.28
CA ASP A 116 6.27 -6.38 -4.44
C ASP A 116 7.13 -5.93 -5.65
N ALA A 117 7.01 -6.67 -6.76
CA ALA A 117 7.76 -6.40 -7.98
C ALA A 117 7.16 -5.30 -8.88
N LYS A 118 6.18 -4.51 -8.41
CA LYS A 118 5.67 -3.39 -9.21
C LYS A 118 6.57 -2.17 -9.06
N GLY A 119 6.80 -1.48 -10.17
CA GLY A 119 7.62 -0.28 -10.21
C GLY A 119 9.11 -0.56 -10.41
N ASP A 120 9.91 0.49 -10.27
CA ASP A 120 11.34 0.48 -10.48
C ASP A 120 12.10 -0.15 -9.30
N ASP A 121 13.19 -0.86 -9.58
CA ASP A 121 13.99 -1.56 -8.56
C ASP A 121 14.64 -0.60 -7.56
N ALA A 122 15.17 0.54 -8.03
CA ALA A 122 15.79 1.54 -7.15
C ALA A 122 14.71 2.21 -6.27
N TYR A 123 13.53 2.47 -6.84
CA TYR A 123 12.38 2.95 -6.07
C TYR A 123 11.99 1.96 -4.97
N ASN A 124 11.85 0.67 -5.31
CA ASN A 124 11.48 -0.40 -4.38
C ASN A 124 12.52 -0.61 -3.28
N LEU A 125 13.81 -0.53 -3.62
CA LEU A 125 14.89 -0.59 -2.64
C LEU A 125 14.82 0.59 -1.66
N ALA A 126 14.60 1.80 -2.16
CA ALA A 126 14.44 2.97 -1.30
C ALA A 126 13.18 2.90 -0.43
N LEU A 127 12.05 2.45 -0.98
CA LEU A 127 10.78 2.31 -0.26
C LEU A 127 10.87 1.28 0.86
N SER A 128 11.39 0.09 0.57
CA SER A 128 11.59 -0.95 1.58
C SER A 128 12.49 -0.49 2.72
N LEU A 129 13.60 0.21 2.42
CA LEU A 129 14.48 0.75 3.44
C LEU A 129 13.79 1.82 4.30
N ARG A 130 13.02 2.74 3.68
CA ARG A 130 12.27 3.77 4.43
C ARG A 130 11.25 3.15 5.38
N ARG A 131 10.54 2.11 4.95
CA ARG A 131 9.57 1.35 5.76
C ARG A 131 10.25 0.63 6.91
N ALA A 132 11.36 -0.06 6.66
CA ALA A 132 12.13 -0.73 7.70
C ALA A 132 12.66 0.27 8.76
N ARG A 133 13.14 1.45 8.33
CA ARG A 133 13.54 2.53 9.25
C ARG A 133 12.36 3.14 10.02
N ALA A 134 11.15 3.16 9.46
CA ALA A 134 9.98 3.63 10.18
C ALA A 134 9.62 2.68 11.34
N VAL A 135 9.71 1.37 11.10
CA VAL A 135 9.54 0.35 12.14
C VAL A 135 10.62 0.48 13.23
N GLU A 136 11.89 0.65 12.85
CA GLU A 136 12.97 0.93 13.80
C GLU A 136 12.65 2.14 14.69
N ARG A 137 12.25 3.27 14.10
CA ARG A 137 11.94 4.49 14.85
C ARG A 137 10.79 4.32 15.83
N ALA A 138 9.81 3.47 15.53
CA ALA A 138 8.70 3.17 16.42
C ALA A 138 9.10 2.20 17.54
N LEU A 139 9.95 1.21 17.25
CA LEU A 139 10.41 0.22 18.23
C LEU A 139 11.48 0.77 19.19
N ALA A 140 12.34 1.67 18.72
CA ALA A 140 13.45 2.23 19.50
C ALA A 140 13.03 2.83 20.85
N PRO A 141 12.03 3.73 20.95
CA PRO A 141 11.60 4.28 22.24
C PRO A 141 10.95 3.23 23.14
N LEU A 142 10.28 2.23 22.56
CA LEU A 142 9.67 1.14 23.32
C LEU A 142 10.76 0.23 23.93
N LEU A 143 11.86 0.03 23.23
CA LEU A 143 12.93 -0.87 23.65
C LEU A 143 14.10 -0.15 24.36
N GLU A 144 13.90 1.09 24.77
CA GLU A 144 14.90 1.84 25.53
C GLU A 144 15.28 1.10 26.83
N GLY A 145 16.57 1.12 27.18
CA GLY A 145 17.10 0.45 28.38
C GLY A 145 17.25 -1.07 28.28
N THR A 146 16.82 -1.72 27.19
CA THR A 146 16.92 -3.18 27.02
C THR A 146 18.30 -3.65 26.53
N GLY A 147 19.14 -2.74 26.04
CA GLY A 147 20.41 -3.06 25.38
C GLY A 147 20.27 -3.58 23.94
N ILE A 148 19.03 -3.72 23.42
CA ILE A 148 18.78 -4.14 22.05
C ILE A 148 19.33 -3.09 21.06
N THR A 149 19.99 -3.57 20.01
CA THR A 149 20.46 -2.74 18.89
C THR A 149 19.78 -3.17 17.59
N PHE A 150 19.53 -2.22 16.69
CA PHE A 150 18.88 -2.49 15.42
C PHE A 150 19.86 -2.55 14.26
N ALA A 151 19.57 -3.42 13.29
CA ALA A 151 20.22 -3.45 11.99
C ALA A 151 19.13 -3.43 10.91
N VAL A 152 19.08 -2.35 10.13
CA VAL A 152 17.99 -2.11 9.17
C VAL A 152 18.47 -2.32 7.74
N LYS A 153 17.69 -3.03 6.93
CA LYS A 153 17.96 -3.21 5.50
C LYS A 153 16.67 -3.19 4.68
N GLY A 154 16.75 -2.63 3.47
CA GLY A 154 15.72 -2.76 2.44
C GLY A 154 16.19 -3.77 1.40
N HIS A 155 15.30 -4.65 0.96
CA HIS A 155 15.57 -5.63 -0.10
C HIS A 155 14.81 -5.34 -1.40
N GLY A 156 13.93 -4.35 -1.41
CA GLY A 156 13.00 -4.12 -2.52
C GLY A 156 12.22 -5.39 -2.86
N ALA A 157 12.14 -5.69 -4.15
CA ALA A 157 11.46 -6.87 -4.69
C ALA A 157 12.36 -8.11 -4.81
N ALA A 158 13.64 -8.02 -4.42
CA ALA A 158 14.65 -9.02 -4.74
C ALA A 158 14.51 -10.35 -3.96
N VAL A 159 13.75 -10.36 -2.87
CA VAL A 159 13.53 -11.54 -2.02
C VAL A 159 12.03 -11.82 -1.87
N PRO A 160 11.37 -12.34 -2.93
CA PRO A 160 9.96 -12.69 -2.88
C PRO A 160 9.74 -13.99 -2.10
N VAL A 161 8.70 -14.02 -1.26
CA VAL A 161 8.21 -15.25 -0.58
C VAL A 161 7.07 -15.92 -1.32
N ALA A 162 6.49 -15.22 -2.29
CA ALA A 162 5.48 -15.73 -3.20
C ALA A 162 5.69 -15.16 -4.60
N PRO A 163 5.29 -15.86 -5.66
CA PRO A 163 5.44 -15.35 -7.02
C PRO A 163 4.58 -14.09 -7.24
N ASN A 164 5.17 -13.03 -7.79
CA ASN A 164 4.46 -11.76 -8.08
C ASN A 164 3.51 -11.87 -9.28
N THR A 165 3.67 -12.92 -10.08
CA THR A 165 2.87 -13.27 -11.25
C THR A 165 2.41 -14.72 -11.18
N MET A 166 1.47 -15.11 -12.02
CA MET A 166 0.98 -16.48 -12.16
C MET A 166 0.59 -16.75 -13.62
N PRO A 167 0.55 -18.00 -14.08
CA PRO A 167 -0.02 -18.31 -15.39
C PRO A 167 -1.55 -18.15 -15.37
N ASP A 168 -2.13 -17.66 -16.46
CA ASP A 168 -3.57 -17.79 -16.72
C ASP A 168 -3.92 -19.16 -17.32
N GLU A 169 -5.20 -19.39 -17.62
CA GLU A 169 -5.70 -20.63 -18.26
C GLU A 169 -4.98 -20.98 -19.58
N TYR A 170 -4.41 -19.97 -20.26
CA TYR A 170 -3.70 -20.10 -21.53
C TYR A 170 -2.17 -20.10 -21.37
N GLY A 171 -1.66 -20.16 -20.13
CA GLY A 171 -0.23 -20.15 -19.82
C GLY A 171 0.47 -18.79 -19.95
N ARG A 172 -0.29 -17.70 -20.13
CA ARG A 172 0.28 -16.33 -20.18
C ARG A 172 0.57 -15.84 -18.78
N THR A 173 1.67 -15.12 -18.60
CA THR A 173 2.01 -14.50 -17.32
C THR A 173 1.06 -13.34 -17.01
N VAL A 174 0.26 -13.49 -15.96
CA VAL A 174 -0.64 -12.47 -15.44
C VAL A 174 -0.24 -12.04 -14.04
N ASP A 175 -0.77 -10.89 -13.64
CA ASP A 175 -0.61 -10.30 -12.32
C ASP A 175 -1.11 -11.25 -11.21
N ASN A 176 -0.33 -11.46 -10.14
CA ASN A 176 -0.75 -12.25 -8.96
C ASN A 176 -0.89 -11.36 -7.71
N PRO A 177 -2.08 -10.76 -7.48
CA PRO A 177 -2.31 -9.86 -6.34
C PRO A 177 -2.02 -10.49 -4.98
N ARG A 178 -2.35 -11.78 -4.82
CA ARG A 178 -2.15 -12.52 -3.56
C ARG A 178 -0.66 -12.71 -3.26
N GLY A 179 0.13 -13.09 -4.26
CA GLY A 179 1.58 -13.23 -4.11
C GLY A 179 2.27 -11.90 -3.81
N ARG A 180 1.87 -10.84 -4.51
CA ARG A 180 2.37 -9.48 -4.21
C ARG A 180 2.05 -9.02 -2.79
N ALA A 181 0.84 -9.26 -2.32
CA ALA A 181 0.45 -8.91 -0.95
C ALA A 181 1.35 -9.59 0.09
N LYS A 182 1.70 -10.88 -0.11
CA LYS A 182 2.67 -11.58 0.74
C LYS A 182 4.07 -10.98 0.68
N ASN A 183 4.49 -10.45 -0.49
CA ASN A 183 5.82 -9.86 -0.64
C ASN A 183 5.95 -8.46 -0.01
N ARG A 184 4.86 -7.69 0.05
CA ARG A 184 4.80 -6.42 0.76
C ARG A 184 4.80 -6.65 2.28
N ARG A 185 5.99 -6.78 2.86
CA ARG A 185 6.15 -7.12 4.29
C ARG A 185 7.37 -6.47 4.92
N VAL A 186 7.39 -6.44 6.25
CA VAL A 186 8.56 -6.17 7.07
C VAL A 186 8.81 -7.39 7.95
N GLU A 187 10.06 -7.82 8.02
CA GLU A 187 10.49 -8.92 8.87
C GLU A 187 11.40 -8.40 9.98
N ILE A 188 11.13 -8.84 11.20
CA ILE A 188 11.97 -8.56 12.36
C ILE A 188 12.58 -9.89 12.80
N THR A 189 13.90 -10.00 12.71
CA THR A 189 14.63 -11.23 13.08
C THR A 189 15.56 -10.99 14.25
N PHE A 190 15.61 -11.95 15.17
CA PHE A 190 16.46 -11.88 16.35
C PHE A 190 16.86 -13.28 16.83
N SER A 191 17.93 -13.33 17.60
CA SER A 191 18.38 -14.54 18.28
C SER A 191 17.98 -14.49 19.74
N ARG A 192 17.51 -15.63 20.28
CA ARG A 192 17.40 -15.83 21.73
C ARG A 192 18.78 -15.90 22.36
#